data_AF-A0A350XS12-F1
#
_entry.id   AF-A0A350XS12-F1
#
_cell.length_a   1.000
_cell.length_b   1.000
_cell.length_c   1.000
_cell.angle_alpha   90.00
_cell.angle_beta   90.00
_cell.angle_gamma   90.00
#
_symmetry.space_group_name_H-M   'P 1'
#
loop_
_entity.id
_entity.type
_entity.pdbx_description
1 polymer ?
#
loop_
_entity_poly.entity_id
_entity_poly.type
_entity_poly.pdbx_seq_one_letter_code
_entity_poly.pdbx_strand_id
1 'polypeptide(L)' 'VWAERAPLGWNVDDASPVAQMICVLLSDWAPMTSGEIIHVDGGFHAIAAGKGEE' A
#
# COMPACT_ATOMS: atom_id res chain seq x y z
N VAL A 1 -10.68 -0.76 10.70
CA VAL A 1 -9.27 -1.26 10.68
C VAL A 1 -8.39 -0.45 9.74
N TRP A 2 -8.31 -0.70 8.42
CA TRP A 2 -7.40 0.07 7.55
C TRP A 2 -7.71 1.57 7.49
N ALA A 3 -8.98 1.94 7.34
CA ALA A 3 -9.40 3.35 7.30
C ALA A 3 -9.00 4.14 8.58
N GLU A 4 -8.93 3.46 9.73
CA GLU A 4 -8.58 4.06 11.03
C GLU A 4 -7.07 4.02 11.30
N ARG A 5 -6.39 2.97 10.85
CA ARG A 5 -5.03 2.66 11.27
C ARG A 5 -3.98 2.90 10.18
N ALA A 6 -4.35 3.05 8.91
CA ALA A 6 -3.39 3.37 7.86
C ALA A 6 -2.93 4.84 7.99
N PRO A 7 -1.63 5.12 8.16
CA PRO A 7 -1.13 6.48 8.44
C PRO A 7 -1.33 7.44 7.28
N LEU A 8 -1.38 6.93 6.04
CA LEU A 8 -1.66 7.73 4.85
C LEU A 8 -3.16 7.76 4.50
N GLY A 9 -4.01 7.17 5.34
CA GLY A 9 -5.42 6.95 5.07
C GLY A 9 -5.68 5.75 4.14
N TRP A 10 -6.90 5.23 4.19
CA TRP A 10 -7.34 4.15 3.31
C TRP A 10 -8.84 4.26 3.00
N ASN A 11 -9.17 4.41 1.71
CA ASN A 11 -10.55 4.37 1.21
C ASN A 11 -10.76 3.08 0.41
N VAL A 12 -11.69 2.24 0.85
CA VAL A 12 -12.00 0.95 0.21
C VAL A 12 -12.73 1.10 -1.12
N ASP A 13 -13.39 2.24 -1.34
CA ASP A 13 -14.13 2.53 -2.57
C ASP A 13 -13.25 3.21 -3.65
N ASP A 14 -12.01 3.57 -3.33
CA ASP A 14 -11.06 4.15 -4.28
C ASP A 14 -9.95 3.17 -4.65
N ALA A 15 -10.07 2.54 -5.82
CA ALA A 15 -9.08 1.61 -6.35
C ALA A 15 -7.85 2.32 -6.99
N SER A 16 -7.86 3.65 -7.11
CA SER A 16 -6.85 4.41 -7.86
C SER A 16 -5.41 4.21 -7.35
N PRO A 17 -5.12 4.19 -6.02
CA PRO A 17 -3.75 4.00 -5.53
C PRO A 17 -3.17 2.65 -5.95
N VAL A 18 -3.97 1.59 -5.89
CA VAL A 18 -3.57 0.24 -6.31
C VAL A 18 -3.33 0.21 -7.82
N ALA A 19 -4.26 0.77 -8.61
CA ALA A 19 -4.12 0.85 -10.06
C ALA A 19 -2.87 1.61 -10.51
N GLN A 20 -2.54 2.72 -9.83
CA GLN A 20 -1.32 3.49 -10.13
C GLN A 20 -0.04 2.68 -9.87
N MET A 21 0.04 1.93 -8.77
CA MET A 21 1.21 1.09 -8.51
C MET A 21 1.33 -0.06 -9.53
N ILE A 22 0.21 -0.62 -9.98
CA ILE A 22 0.21 -1.59 -11.08
C ILE A 22 0.82 -0.97 -12.34
N CYS A 23 0.41 0.26 -12.70
CA CYS A 23 1.01 0.97 -13.83
C CYS A 23 2.51 1.18 -13.66
N VAL A 24 2.99 1.49 -12.45
CA VAL A 24 4.44 1.59 -12.18
C VAL A 24 5.13 0.24 -12.39
N LEU A 25 4.60 -0.85 -11.84
CA LEU A 25 5.20 -2.19 -11.99
C LEU A 25 5.22 -2.70 -13.44
N LEU A 26 4.23 -2.32 -14.24
CA LEU A 26 4.15 -2.69 -15.67
C LEU A 26 4.88 -1.71 -16.60
N SER A 27 5.45 -0.63 -16.05
CA SER A 27 6.18 0.37 -16.83
C SER A 27 7.69 0.12 -16.83
N ASP A 28 8.40 0.92 -17.63
CA ASP A 28 9.87 0.95 -17.66
C ASP A 28 10.50 1.57 -16.39
N TRP A 29 9.70 1.96 -15.38
CA TRP A 29 10.20 2.52 -14.11
C TRP A 29 10.67 1.45 -13.12
N ALA A 30 10.28 0.18 -13.28
CA ALA A 30 10.65 -0.92 -12.38
C ALA A 30 11.39 -2.09 -13.08
N PRO A 31 12.34 -1.84 -14.01
CA PRO A 31 12.84 -2.86 -14.94
C PRO A 31 13.66 -3.98 -14.27
N MET A 32 14.15 -3.75 -13.05
CA MET A 32 14.96 -4.67 -12.29
C MET A 32 14.27 -5.12 -10.98
N THR A 33 12.94 -5.03 -10.92
CA THR A 33 12.15 -5.47 -9.74
C THR A 33 11.40 -6.75 -10.07
N SER A 34 11.67 -7.82 -9.33
CA SER A 34 11.00 -9.12 -9.50
C SER A 34 11.01 -9.89 -8.18
N GLY A 35 10.02 -10.74 -7.97
CA GLY A 35 9.90 -11.55 -6.75
C GLY A 35 9.48 -10.78 -5.49
N GLU A 36 9.09 -9.51 -5.62
CA GLU A 36 8.73 -8.62 -4.51
C GLU A 36 7.22 -8.45 -4.35
N ILE A 37 6.80 -8.17 -3.12
CA ILE A 37 5.41 -7.80 -2.79
C ILE A 37 5.38 -6.32 -2.40
N ILE A 38 4.64 -5.52 -3.17
CA ILE A 38 4.41 -4.10 -2.86
C ILE A 38 3.09 -3.95 -2.11
N HIS A 39 3.17 -3.52 -0.86
CA HIS A 39 1.99 -3.22 -0.05
C HIS A 39 1.47 -1.82 -0.41
N VAL A 40 0.31 -1.77 -1.07
CA VAL A 40 -0.41 -0.53 -1.38
C VAL A 40 -1.63 -0.46 -0.48
N ASP A 41 -1.42 -0.02 0.75
CA ASP A 41 -2.37 -0.21 1.84
C ASP A 41 -2.42 0.98 2.81
N GLY A 42 -1.98 2.15 2.33
CA GLY A 42 -1.85 3.36 3.13
C GLY A 42 -0.78 3.28 4.23
N GLY A 43 0.12 2.30 4.18
CA GLY A 43 1.20 2.10 5.15
C GLY A 43 0.82 1.24 6.35
N PHE A 44 -0.36 0.61 6.33
CA PHE A 44 -0.86 -0.20 7.45
C PHE A 44 0.10 -1.35 7.80
N HIS A 45 0.55 -2.15 6.84
CA HIS A 45 1.48 -3.26 7.09
C HIS A 45 2.84 -2.79 7.62
N ALA A 46 3.28 -1.59 7.24
CA ALA A 46 4.55 -1.04 7.71
C ALA A 46 4.51 -0.65 9.20
N ILE A 47 3.32 -0.26 9.70
CA ILE A 47 3.14 0.16 11.09
C ILE A 47 2.34 -0.82 11.95
N ALA A 48 1.85 -1.93 11.39
CA ALA A 48 1.10 -2.97 12.12
C ALA A 48 1.95 -3.75 13.17
N ALA A 49 3.07 -3.18 13.60
CA ALA A 49 3.80 -3.50 14.83
C ALA A 49 3.71 -2.41 15.94
N GLY A 50 2.88 -1.37 15.83
CA GLY A 50 2.61 -0.42 16.93
C GLY A 50 1.59 0.66 16.57
N LYS A 51 0.67 1.09 17.44
CA LYS A 51 0.44 0.81 18.87
C LYS A 51 -0.66 -0.23 19.06
N GLY A 52 -0.48 -1.10 20.06
CA GLY A 52 -1.62 -1.76 20.69
C GLY A 52 -2.59 -0.67 21.18
N GLU A 53 -3.86 -0.82 20.84
CA GLU A 53 -4.92 -0.02 21.44
C GLU A 53 -5.01 -0.38 22.93
N GLU A 54 -4.99 0.64 23.79
CA GLU A 54 -5.76 0.64 25.04
C GLU A 54 -7.26 0.64 24.71
#